data_AF-A0A919NIG9-F1
#
_entry.id   AF-A0A919NIG9-F1
#
_cell.length_a   1.000
_cell.length_b   1.000
_cell.length_c   1.000
_cell.angle_alpha   90.00
_cell.angle_beta   90.00
_cell.angle_gamma   90.00
#
_symmetry.space_group_name_H-M   'P 1'
#
loop_
_entity.id
_entity.type
_entity.pdbx_description
1 polymer ?
#
loop_
_entity_poly.entity_id
_entity_poly.type
_entity_poly.pdbx_seq_one_letter_code
_entity_poly.pdbx_strand_id
1 'polypeptide(L)'
;MRILLLVTAFNGLSQRAWCALREAGHDVSVLFATSEADMISGVQRADPELIICPFLKDRVPAKVWQSRRTVIIHPGPVGDRGPSSLDWAIAEGARSWGVTALQAVEEMDAGPIWATRTFALPAAPPRKSSLYNGPVADAAMECVLEVVTKAHDPAFTPVPAGPGKARPLMRQPDRTFDWSDPTEQIVRKIRAADGAPGVKTEVGGLPVFAYDALPGLGRGGHPGQLLSRRQGAVLVGTGDGSVWLGHLRPADPGHGRAGIKLPATSLLGARLRGVVHSPLPVGSEPEHPGTYRQVRYRRTGAVGWLAFDFYNGAMAPGHCRRLIAALRHAVAQDTEVLVLRGGTDSFSNGIHLNVIEASTDPAGAAWVNIRAINEVCREIITCTRQVVIAGYAGSAGAGGVMLGLGADIVAARDGIVLNPYYDMGLYGSELHTFTLPRRVGAESAQRLIDEKLPVSAARARSIGLVDEVGPRHPDAYADWLAALAERESEVRTARNRRQAKARRLAAERVPIEVYEAQELAEMSRDMYADRSGFAAARLAFVRKVKATETPARLLPPTPAKAAPKSRRTATLRPAVPVSA
;
A
#
# COMPACT_ATOMS: atom_id res chain seq x y z
N MET A 1 -13.22 26.05 -2.96
CA MET A 1 -14.32 25.49 -2.14
C MET A 1 -13.75 24.88 -0.86
N ARG A 2 -14.56 24.89 0.20
CA ARG A 2 -14.39 24.07 1.41
C ARG A 2 -14.98 22.68 1.16
N ILE A 3 -14.12 21.68 1.06
CA ILE A 3 -14.49 20.29 0.78
C ILE A 3 -14.22 19.44 2.03
N LEU A 4 -15.22 18.66 2.44
CA LEU A 4 -15.07 17.68 3.50
C LEU A 4 -15.04 16.27 2.91
N LEU A 5 -13.96 15.54 3.19
CA LEU A 5 -13.89 14.10 2.92
C LEU A 5 -14.46 13.34 4.12
N LEU A 6 -15.67 12.80 3.98
CA LEU A 6 -16.29 11.95 5.01
C LEU A 6 -15.96 10.48 4.73
N VAL A 7 -15.19 9.85 5.62
CA VAL A 7 -14.57 8.54 5.34
C VAL A 7 -14.65 7.58 6.52
N THR A 8 -14.73 6.27 6.27
CA THR A 8 -14.56 5.28 7.33
C THR A 8 -13.09 5.16 7.77
N ALA A 9 -12.16 5.38 6.86
CA ALA A 9 -10.74 5.43 7.13
C ALA A 9 -10.05 6.32 6.10
N PHE A 10 -8.93 6.95 6.47
CA PHE A 10 -8.10 7.71 5.53
C PHE A 10 -7.25 6.77 4.66
N ASN A 11 -7.92 5.99 3.81
CA ASN A 11 -7.31 4.96 2.98
C ASN A 11 -6.61 5.56 1.74
N GLY A 12 -6.03 4.71 0.88
CA GLY A 12 -5.30 5.16 -0.31
C GLY A 12 -6.12 6.07 -1.23
N LEU A 13 -7.40 5.76 -1.48
CA LEU A 13 -8.26 6.60 -2.33
C LEU A 13 -8.57 7.95 -1.66
N SER A 14 -8.88 7.95 -0.36
CA SER A 14 -9.10 9.19 0.39
C SER A 14 -7.86 10.08 0.43
N GLN A 15 -6.67 9.49 0.58
CA GLN A 15 -5.39 10.21 0.54
C GLN A 15 -5.12 10.81 -0.85
N ARG A 16 -5.37 10.06 -1.93
CA ARG A 16 -5.27 10.57 -3.31
C ARG A 16 -6.19 11.76 -3.54
N ALA A 17 -7.45 11.65 -3.10
CA ALA A 17 -8.42 12.74 -3.19
C ALA A 17 -7.96 13.96 -2.39
N TRP A 18 -7.49 13.74 -1.16
CA TRP A 18 -6.99 14.82 -0.30
C TRP A 18 -5.81 15.56 -0.93
N CYS A 19 -4.80 14.85 -1.46
CA CYS A 19 -3.65 15.48 -2.11
C CYS A 19 -4.09 16.27 -3.35
N ALA A 20 -4.82 15.63 -4.27
CA ALA A 20 -5.19 16.24 -5.55
C ALA A 20 -6.05 17.48 -5.38
N LEU A 21 -7.03 17.44 -4.46
CA LEU A 21 -7.93 18.58 -4.24
C LEU A 21 -7.21 19.76 -3.57
N ARG A 22 -6.26 19.52 -2.66
CA ARG A 22 -5.44 20.58 -2.06
C ARG A 22 -4.46 21.19 -3.06
N GLU A 23 -3.86 20.35 -3.89
CA GLU A 23 -2.99 20.81 -4.99
C GLU A 23 -3.76 21.62 -6.03
N ALA A 24 -5.05 21.36 -6.20
CA ALA A 24 -5.98 22.18 -6.99
C ALA A 24 -6.44 23.47 -6.27
N GLY A 25 -5.92 23.77 -5.07
CA GLY A 25 -6.21 25.01 -4.33
C GLY A 25 -7.49 24.99 -3.50
N HIS A 26 -8.08 23.82 -3.23
CA HIS A 26 -9.24 23.71 -2.34
C HIS A 26 -8.85 23.60 -0.88
N ASP A 27 -9.73 24.06 0.01
CA ASP A 27 -9.61 23.83 1.45
C ASP A 27 -10.24 22.47 1.78
N VAL A 28 -9.41 21.48 2.06
CA VAL A 28 -9.83 20.09 2.23
C VAL A 28 -9.53 19.61 3.64
N SER A 29 -10.59 19.20 4.32
CA SER A 29 -10.55 18.52 5.62
C SER A 29 -11.07 17.08 5.50
N VAL A 30 -10.78 16.25 6.49
CA VAL A 30 -11.25 14.87 6.58
C VAL A 30 -12.00 14.70 7.89
N LEU A 31 -13.10 13.95 7.86
CA LEU A 31 -13.86 13.52 9.04
C LEU A 31 -14.05 12.02 8.99
N PHE A 32 -13.76 11.35 10.10
CA PHE A 32 -14.03 9.92 10.25
C PHE A 32 -15.49 9.69 10.61
N ALA A 33 -16.12 8.74 9.92
CA ALA A 33 -17.46 8.25 10.23
C ALA A 33 -17.42 7.31 11.44
N THR A 34 -17.29 7.89 12.63
CA THR A 34 -17.19 7.15 13.90
C THR A 34 -18.58 6.78 14.44
N SER A 35 -19.47 7.77 14.56
CA SER A 35 -20.88 7.61 14.93
C SER A 35 -21.77 8.59 14.17
N GLU A 36 -23.09 8.39 14.20
CA GLU A 36 -24.04 9.34 13.62
C GLU A 36 -23.92 10.74 14.24
N ALA A 37 -23.81 10.82 15.57
CA ALA A 37 -23.67 12.09 16.28
C ALA A 37 -22.35 12.82 15.90
N ASP A 38 -21.27 12.07 15.73
CA ASP A 38 -19.97 12.63 15.31
C ASP A 38 -20.01 13.13 13.87
N MET A 39 -20.68 12.40 12.97
CA MET A 39 -20.87 12.84 11.58
C MET A 39 -21.66 14.14 11.51
N ILE A 40 -22.80 14.21 12.20
CA ILE A 40 -23.66 15.40 12.21
C ILE A 40 -22.90 16.60 12.79
N SER A 41 -22.33 16.44 13.98
CA SER A 41 -21.64 17.54 14.66
C SER A 41 -20.35 17.95 13.95
N GLY A 42 -19.61 16.99 13.39
CA GLY A 42 -18.39 17.25 12.62
C GLY A 42 -18.67 18.01 11.32
N VAL A 43 -19.71 17.63 10.58
CA VAL A 43 -20.14 18.36 9.37
C VAL A 43 -20.60 19.77 9.72
N GLN A 44 -21.38 19.94 10.79
CA GLN A 44 -21.81 21.27 11.24
C GLN A 44 -20.63 22.17 11.59
N ARG A 45 -19.62 21.65 12.30
CA ARG A 45 -18.40 22.40 12.64
C ARG A 45 -17.53 22.74 11.43
N ALA A 46 -17.46 21.83 10.46
CA ALA A 46 -16.63 22.01 9.27
C ALA A 46 -17.25 22.97 8.24
N ASP A 47 -18.58 23.17 8.28
CA ASP A 47 -19.34 24.02 7.34
C ASP A 47 -18.91 23.85 5.86
N PRO A 48 -18.92 22.62 5.32
CA PRO A 48 -18.43 22.38 3.97
C PRO A 48 -19.42 22.88 2.91
N GLU A 49 -18.88 23.30 1.76
CA GLU A 49 -19.69 23.57 0.56
C GLU A 49 -20.04 22.28 -0.18
N LEU A 50 -19.18 21.27 -0.04
CA LEU A 50 -19.33 19.95 -0.67
C LEU A 50 -18.77 18.86 0.25
N ILE A 51 -19.52 17.77 0.40
CA ILE A 51 -19.06 16.56 1.06
C ILE A 51 -18.82 15.49 -0.01
N ILE A 52 -17.64 14.88 0.01
CA ILE A 52 -17.30 13.74 -0.83
C ILE A 52 -17.02 12.55 0.07
N CYS A 53 -17.56 11.39 -0.26
CA CYS A 53 -17.35 10.13 0.47
C CYS A 53 -16.59 9.14 -0.44
N PRO A 54 -15.24 9.21 -0.54
CA PRO A 54 -14.46 8.28 -1.36
C PRO A 54 -14.47 6.84 -0.85
N PHE A 55 -14.64 6.65 0.46
CA PHE A 55 -14.67 5.35 1.10
C PHE A 55 -15.48 5.38 2.39
N LEU A 56 -16.67 4.79 2.36
CA LEU A 56 -17.59 4.78 3.49
C LEU A 56 -18.28 3.41 3.63
N LYS A 57 -18.35 2.90 4.85
CA LYS A 57 -19.08 1.67 5.22
C LYS A 57 -20.39 1.94 5.93
N ASP A 58 -20.46 3.06 6.64
CA ASP A 58 -21.61 3.48 7.42
C ASP A 58 -22.52 4.35 6.54
N ARG A 59 -23.84 4.35 6.79
CA ARG A 59 -24.76 5.25 6.09
C ARG A 59 -24.52 6.69 6.52
N VAL A 60 -24.59 7.62 5.56
CA VAL A 60 -24.59 9.06 5.87
C VAL A 60 -25.95 9.42 6.49
N PRO A 61 -26.00 10.09 7.66
CA PRO A 61 -27.27 10.48 8.29
C PRO A 61 -28.09 11.44 7.42
N ALA A 62 -29.42 11.30 7.44
CA ALA A 62 -30.34 12.18 6.69
C ALA A 62 -30.09 13.67 6.95
N LYS A 63 -29.85 14.03 8.21
CA LYS A 63 -29.53 15.40 8.62
C LYS A 63 -28.29 15.98 7.93
N VAL A 64 -27.35 15.15 7.49
CA VAL A 64 -26.15 15.57 6.76
C VAL A 64 -26.46 15.76 5.29
N TRP A 65 -26.93 14.72 4.59
CA TRP A 65 -27.09 14.80 3.13
C TRP A 65 -28.30 15.64 2.68
N GLN A 66 -29.28 15.88 3.55
CA GLN A 66 -30.36 16.84 3.28
C GLN A 66 -29.92 18.29 3.45
N SER A 67 -28.90 18.56 4.28
CA SER A 67 -28.44 19.92 4.56
C SER A 67 -27.23 20.34 3.73
N ARG A 68 -26.43 19.39 3.25
CA ARG A 68 -25.22 19.64 2.45
C ARG A 68 -25.16 18.71 1.25
N ARG A 69 -24.73 19.24 0.10
CA ARG A 69 -24.47 18.43 -1.10
C ARG A 69 -23.44 17.35 -0.74
N THR A 70 -23.87 16.10 -0.82
CA THR A 70 -23.08 14.94 -0.40
C THR A 70 -23.00 13.96 -1.54
N VAL A 71 -21.79 13.67 -2.01
CA VAL A 71 -21.53 12.78 -3.13
C VAL A 71 -20.75 11.56 -2.65
N ILE A 72 -21.26 10.36 -2.94
CA ILE A 72 -20.69 9.07 -2.59
C ILE A 72 -20.01 8.49 -3.82
N ILE A 73 -18.78 8.01 -3.66
CA ILE A 73 -18.06 7.31 -4.73
C ILE A 73 -18.35 5.81 -4.60
N HIS A 74 -19.15 5.30 -5.52
CA HIS A 74 -19.53 3.89 -5.60
C HIS A 74 -18.60 3.13 -6.56
N PRO A 75 -17.93 2.03 -6.13
CA PRO A 75 -17.05 1.24 -6.98
C PRO A 75 -17.82 0.29 -7.91
N GLY A 76 -18.85 0.80 -8.58
CA GLY A 76 -19.70 0.12 -9.54
C GLY A 76 -20.12 1.03 -10.70
N PRO A 77 -20.43 0.46 -11.88
CA PRO A 77 -20.97 1.21 -13.00
C PRO A 77 -22.40 1.70 -12.70
N VAL A 78 -22.92 2.58 -13.55
CA VAL A 78 -24.30 3.06 -13.46
C VAL A 78 -25.28 1.89 -13.34
N GLY A 79 -26.15 1.97 -12.32
CA GLY A 79 -27.14 0.96 -12.01
C GLY A 79 -26.66 -0.16 -11.08
N ASP A 80 -25.36 -0.31 -10.82
CA ASP A 80 -24.89 -1.24 -9.79
C ASP A 80 -25.15 -0.66 -8.38
N ARG A 81 -25.72 -1.45 -7.47
CA ARG A 81 -26.01 -1.03 -6.11
C ARG A 81 -25.59 -2.08 -5.10
N GLY A 82 -25.07 -1.66 -3.95
CA GLY A 82 -24.83 -2.51 -2.80
C GLY A 82 -23.36 -2.64 -2.36
N PRO A 83 -23.11 -3.25 -1.19
CA PRO A 83 -21.83 -3.11 -0.48
C PRO A 83 -20.72 -4.07 -0.97
N SER A 84 -20.93 -4.86 -2.03
CA SER A 84 -20.01 -5.91 -2.49
C SER A 84 -19.78 -5.88 -4.00
N SER A 85 -19.89 -4.70 -4.62
CA SER A 85 -19.76 -4.49 -6.07
C SER A 85 -18.55 -5.15 -6.70
N LEU A 86 -17.34 -4.91 -6.17
CA LEU A 86 -16.11 -5.51 -6.70
C LEU A 86 -16.01 -7.01 -6.46
N ASP A 87 -16.55 -7.50 -5.34
CA ASP A 87 -16.61 -8.93 -5.04
C ASP A 87 -17.46 -9.65 -6.11
N TRP A 88 -18.65 -9.11 -6.42
CA TRP A 88 -19.53 -9.64 -7.46
C TRP A 88 -18.92 -9.53 -8.85
N ALA A 89 -18.32 -8.39 -9.19
CA ALA A 89 -17.69 -8.18 -10.49
C ALA A 89 -16.61 -9.23 -10.81
N ILE A 90 -15.76 -9.54 -9.82
CA ILE A 90 -14.70 -10.54 -9.96
C ILE A 90 -15.29 -11.95 -9.97
N ALA A 91 -16.22 -12.26 -9.06
CA ALA A 91 -16.82 -13.60 -8.96
C ALA A 91 -17.60 -14.00 -10.22
N GLU A 92 -18.35 -13.05 -10.80
CA GLU A 92 -19.14 -13.24 -12.03
C GLU A 92 -18.31 -13.17 -13.32
N GLY A 93 -17.01 -12.86 -13.23
CA GLY A 93 -16.14 -12.77 -14.41
C GLY A 93 -16.53 -11.63 -15.36
N ALA A 94 -16.93 -10.48 -14.81
CA ALA A 94 -17.29 -9.32 -15.62
C ALA A 94 -16.11 -8.89 -16.51
N ARG A 95 -16.40 -8.48 -17.76
CA ARG A 95 -15.38 -8.02 -18.72
C ARG A 95 -15.14 -6.51 -18.68
N SER A 96 -16.12 -5.77 -18.17
CA SER A 96 -16.09 -4.32 -18.00
C SER A 96 -16.73 -3.99 -16.67
N TRP A 97 -16.23 -2.93 -16.02
CA TRP A 97 -16.76 -2.40 -14.77
C TRP A 97 -16.70 -0.87 -14.77
N GLY A 98 -16.98 -0.25 -13.63
CA GLY A 98 -16.93 1.20 -13.53
C GLY A 98 -16.96 1.73 -12.11
N VAL A 99 -16.99 3.06 -12.04
CA VAL A 99 -17.18 3.84 -10.82
C VAL A 99 -18.23 4.90 -11.11
N THR A 100 -19.12 5.14 -10.14
CA THR A 100 -20.16 6.16 -10.25
C THR A 100 -20.13 7.06 -9.01
N ALA A 101 -20.11 8.37 -9.23
CA ALA A 101 -20.31 9.37 -8.19
C ALA A 101 -21.81 9.68 -8.07
N LEU A 102 -22.39 9.34 -6.94
CA LEU A 102 -23.84 9.40 -6.69
C LEU A 102 -24.14 10.44 -5.61
N GLN A 103 -25.18 11.24 -5.79
CA GLN A 103 -25.72 12.06 -4.71
C GLN A 103 -26.27 11.15 -3.61
N ALA A 104 -26.02 11.44 -2.35
CA ALA A 104 -26.61 10.71 -1.23
C ALA A 104 -28.13 10.95 -1.17
N VAL A 105 -28.88 9.85 -1.06
CA VAL A 105 -30.34 9.80 -0.85
C VAL A 105 -30.65 8.68 0.15
N GLU A 106 -31.92 8.51 0.53
CA GLU A 106 -32.34 7.48 1.49
C GLU A 106 -32.06 6.04 1.00
N GLU A 107 -32.39 5.78 -0.27
CA GLU A 107 -32.15 4.47 -0.90
C GLU A 107 -30.65 4.30 -1.25
N MET A 108 -30.08 3.16 -0.88
CA MET A 108 -28.65 2.86 -1.06
C MET A 108 -28.27 2.85 -2.55
N ASP A 109 -27.25 3.62 -2.90
CA ASP A 109 -26.67 3.73 -4.24
C ASP A 109 -27.69 4.04 -5.36
N ALA A 110 -28.79 4.72 -5.00
CA ALA A 110 -29.89 5.03 -5.93
C ALA A 110 -29.99 6.52 -6.30
N GLY A 111 -29.12 7.36 -5.75
CA GLY A 111 -29.22 8.80 -5.96
C GLY A 111 -28.75 9.28 -7.34
N PRO A 112 -29.10 10.51 -7.73
CA PRO A 112 -28.66 11.10 -8.99
C PRO A 112 -27.14 11.04 -9.22
N ILE A 113 -26.75 10.79 -10.46
CA ILE A 113 -25.38 10.60 -10.94
C ILE A 113 -24.74 11.95 -11.26
N TRP A 114 -23.61 12.20 -10.62
CA TRP A 114 -22.75 13.35 -10.88
C TRP A 114 -21.73 13.05 -11.98
N ALA A 115 -21.09 11.90 -11.92
CA ALA A 115 -20.06 11.48 -12.86
C ALA A 115 -19.98 9.95 -12.88
N THR A 116 -19.52 9.38 -13.99
CA THR A 116 -19.25 7.95 -14.12
C THR A 116 -18.05 7.70 -15.02
N ARG A 117 -17.33 6.60 -14.77
CA ARG A 117 -16.27 6.09 -15.62
C ARG A 117 -16.40 4.58 -15.75
N THR A 118 -16.08 4.06 -16.93
CA THR A 118 -16.02 2.62 -17.18
C THR A 118 -14.60 2.23 -17.58
N PHE A 119 -14.24 0.98 -17.31
CA PHE A 119 -12.94 0.42 -17.67
C PHE A 119 -13.05 -1.07 -17.91
N ALA A 120 -12.15 -1.61 -18.73
CA ALA A 120 -12.02 -3.04 -18.95
C ALA A 120 -11.46 -3.73 -17.71
N LEU A 121 -12.01 -4.90 -17.37
CA LEU A 121 -11.41 -5.79 -16.38
C LEU A 121 -10.35 -6.66 -17.06
N PRO A 122 -9.23 -6.98 -16.37
CA PRO A 122 -8.22 -7.87 -16.92
C PRO A 122 -8.80 -9.26 -17.25
N ALA A 123 -8.28 -9.91 -18.29
CA ALA A 123 -8.72 -11.25 -18.69
C ALA A 123 -8.51 -12.29 -17.58
N ALA A 124 -7.39 -12.22 -16.86
CA ALA A 124 -7.16 -13.01 -15.67
C ALA A 124 -7.84 -12.37 -14.46
N PRO A 125 -8.47 -13.15 -13.56
CA PRO A 125 -9.19 -12.58 -12.42
C PRO A 125 -8.25 -11.77 -11.53
N PRO A 126 -8.48 -10.45 -11.32
CA PRO A 126 -7.59 -9.63 -10.49
C PRO A 126 -7.84 -9.88 -9.00
N ARG A 127 -6.83 -9.66 -8.15
CA ARG A 127 -7.06 -9.51 -6.70
C ARG A 127 -7.95 -8.28 -6.48
N LYS A 128 -8.96 -8.38 -5.61
CA LYS A 128 -9.85 -7.24 -5.32
C LYS A 128 -9.10 -6.00 -4.85
N SER A 129 -8.10 -6.15 -3.98
CA SER A 129 -7.27 -5.03 -3.52
C SER A 129 -6.51 -4.34 -4.66
N SER A 130 -5.98 -5.11 -5.61
CA SER A 130 -5.27 -4.58 -6.78
C SER A 130 -6.23 -3.85 -7.72
N LEU A 131 -7.43 -4.40 -7.94
CA LEU A 131 -8.47 -3.74 -8.71
C LEU A 131 -8.92 -2.42 -8.07
N TYR A 132 -9.13 -2.43 -6.74
CA TYR A 132 -9.51 -1.24 -5.97
C TYR A 132 -8.44 -0.14 -6.02
N ASN A 133 -7.18 -0.49 -5.78
CA ASN A 133 -6.08 0.47 -5.73
C ASN A 133 -5.56 0.92 -7.11
N GLY A 134 -5.90 0.19 -8.17
CA GLY A 134 -5.56 0.51 -9.56
C GLY A 134 -6.73 1.14 -10.31
N PRO A 135 -7.34 0.43 -11.29
CA PRO A 135 -8.36 1.02 -12.18
C PRO A 135 -9.53 1.69 -11.47
N VAL A 136 -10.02 1.13 -10.36
CA VAL A 136 -11.13 1.72 -9.60
C VAL A 136 -10.72 3.05 -8.98
N ALA A 137 -9.55 3.13 -8.34
CA ALA A 137 -9.08 4.38 -7.74
C ALA A 137 -8.78 5.44 -8.79
N ASP A 138 -8.27 5.06 -9.97
CA ASP A 138 -8.03 5.99 -11.08
C ASP A 138 -9.35 6.57 -11.61
N ALA A 139 -10.32 5.72 -11.91
CA ALA A 139 -11.66 6.11 -12.33
C ALA A 139 -12.39 6.97 -11.27
N ALA A 140 -12.25 6.60 -9.98
CA ALA A 140 -12.79 7.36 -8.87
C ALA A 140 -12.19 8.76 -8.78
N MET A 141 -10.88 8.91 -9.00
CA MET A 141 -10.24 10.22 -8.99
C MET A 141 -10.74 11.12 -10.12
N GLU A 142 -10.96 10.56 -11.32
CA GLU A 142 -11.59 11.32 -12.41
C GLU A 142 -13.01 11.78 -12.05
N CYS A 143 -13.82 10.89 -11.45
CA CYS A 143 -15.15 11.26 -10.96
C CYS A 143 -15.09 12.34 -9.86
N VAL A 144 -14.16 12.25 -8.90
CA VAL A 144 -14.01 13.23 -7.82
C VAL A 144 -13.68 14.62 -8.39
N LEU A 145 -12.75 14.70 -9.34
CA LEU A 145 -12.39 15.98 -9.98
C LEU A 145 -13.58 16.56 -10.76
N GLU A 146 -14.28 15.73 -11.53
CA GLU A 146 -15.46 16.16 -12.28
C GLU A 146 -16.61 16.63 -11.36
N VAL A 147 -16.84 15.93 -10.25
CA VAL A 147 -17.81 16.33 -9.22
C VAL A 147 -17.49 17.72 -8.70
N VAL A 148 -16.23 18.00 -8.38
CA VAL A 148 -15.82 19.31 -7.88
C VAL A 148 -15.99 20.40 -8.93
N THR A 149 -15.59 20.15 -10.18
CA THR A 149 -15.85 21.08 -11.29
C THR A 149 -17.34 21.38 -11.44
N LYS A 150 -18.20 20.35 -11.45
CA LYS A 150 -19.66 20.50 -11.54
C LYS A 150 -20.26 21.22 -10.34
N ALA A 151 -19.71 21.01 -9.14
CA ALA A 151 -20.22 21.63 -7.92
C ALA A 151 -20.00 23.16 -7.87
N HIS A 152 -19.02 23.68 -8.63
CA HIS A 152 -18.82 25.12 -8.81
C HIS A 152 -19.89 25.77 -9.69
N ASP A 153 -20.54 25.00 -10.56
CA ASP A 153 -21.63 25.50 -11.40
C ASP A 153 -22.96 25.42 -10.62
N PRO A 154 -23.55 26.56 -10.22
CA PRO A 154 -24.82 26.56 -9.50
C PRO A 154 -26.01 26.08 -10.35
N ALA A 155 -25.88 26.07 -11.69
CA ALA A 155 -26.91 25.58 -12.60
C ALA A 155 -26.83 24.06 -12.84
N PHE A 156 -25.74 23.41 -12.42
CA PHE A 156 -25.56 21.98 -12.61
C PHE A 156 -26.61 21.19 -11.81
N THR A 157 -27.28 20.27 -12.49
CA THR A 157 -28.20 19.29 -11.89
C THR A 157 -27.73 17.88 -12.22
N PRO A 158 -27.54 16.99 -11.24
CA PRO A 158 -27.12 15.60 -11.49
C PRO A 158 -28.22 14.80 -12.21
N VAL A 159 -27.81 13.83 -13.01
CA VAL A 159 -28.71 13.03 -13.85
C VAL A 159 -29.38 11.95 -13.00
N PRO A 160 -30.71 11.72 -13.07
CA PRO A 160 -31.34 10.63 -12.34
C PRO A 160 -30.68 9.27 -12.62
N ALA A 161 -30.40 8.51 -11.56
CA ALA A 161 -29.99 7.12 -11.71
C ALA A 161 -31.20 6.31 -12.21
N GLY A 162 -31.16 5.84 -13.45
CA GLY A 162 -32.20 4.98 -14.01
C GLY A 162 -32.34 3.64 -13.25
N PRO A 163 -33.01 2.63 -13.84
CA PRO A 163 -33.16 1.33 -13.19
C PRO A 163 -31.80 0.71 -12.85
N GLY A 164 -31.70 0.11 -11.66
CA GLY A 164 -30.47 -0.49 -11.15
C GLY A 164 -30.64 -1.94 -10.68
N LYS A 165 -29.53 -2.65 -10.55
CA LYS A 165 -29.43 -4.01 -9.99
C LYS A 165 -28.92 -3.92 -8.56
N ALA A 166 -29.82 -4.13 -7.60
CA ALA A 166 -29.44 -4.30 -6.20
C ALA A 166 -28.75 -5.66 -6.00
N ARG A 167 -27.49 -5.62 -5.53
CA ARG A 167 -26.71 -6.81 -5.19
C ARG A 167 -26.61 -6.95 -3.68
N PRO A 168 -26.88 -8.14 -3.11
CA PRO A 168 -26.75 -8.33 -1.68
C PRO A 168 -25.29 -8.28 -1.23
N LEU A 169 -25.08 -8.08 0.06
CA LEU A 169 -23.78 -8.31 0.70
C LEU A 169 -23.33 -9.75 0.42
N MET A 170 -22.16 -9.93 -0.20
CA MET A 170 -21.62 -11.26 -0.47
C MET A 170 -21.07 -11.89 0.82
N ARG A 171 -21.70 -12.98 1.26
CA ARG A 171 -21.39 -13.74 2.49
C ARG A 171 -20.45 -14.91 2.18
N GLN A 172 -20.04 -15.65 3.22
CA GLN A 172 -19.15 -16.81 3.03
C GLN A 172 -19.77 -17.95 2.20
N PRO A 173 -21.08 -18.29 2.33
CA PRO A 173 -21.70 -19.29 1.46
C PRO A 173 -21.52 -18.99 -0.04
N ASP A 174 -21.61 -17.71 -0.43
CA ASP A 174 -21.43 -17.25 -1.81
C ASP A 174 -19.98 -17.39 -2.31
N ARG A 175 -19.01 -17.60 -1.41
CA ARG A 175 -17.56 -17.66 -1.70
C ARG A 175 -17.01 -19.09 -1.68
N THR A 176 -17.83 -20.07 -1.32
CA THR A 176 -17.42 -21.47 -1.11
C THR A 176 -16.94 -22.09 -2.41
N PHE A 177 -15.94 -22.96 -2.33
CA PHE A 177 -15.49 -23.84 -3.40
C PHE A 177 -15.16 -25.22 -2.84
N ASP A 178 -15.21 -26.22 -3.70
CA ASP A 178 -14.57 -27.52 -3.42
C ASP A 178 -13.15 -27.50 -3.99
N TRP A 179 -12.21 -28.19 -3.34
CA TRP A 179 -10.86 -28.31 -3.90
C TRP A 179 -10.85 -29.06 -5.24
N SER A 180 -11.87 -29.86 -5.55
CA SER A 180 -12.06 -30.48 -6.87
C SER A 180 -12.54 -29.51 -7.95
N ASP A 181 -12.90 -28.26 -7.60
CA ASP A 181 -13.21 -27.24 -8.60
C ASP A 181 -11.96 -26.94 -9.47
N PRO A 182 -12.13 -26.48 -10.72
CA PRO A 182 -11.04 -26.01 -11.55
C PRO A 182 -10.21 -24.91 -10.87
N THR A 183 -8.89 -24.92 -11.10
CA THR A 183 -7.92 -23.99 -10.52
C THR A 183 -8.35 -22.54 -10.71
N GLU A 184 -8.80 -22.19 -11.91
CA GLU A 184 -9.21 -20.82 -12.23
C GLU A 184 -10.39 -20.36 -11.37
N GLN A 185 -11.37 -21.23 -11.13
CA GLN A 185 -12.55 -20.93 -10.31
C GLN A 185 -12.17 -20.69 -8.85
N ILE A 186 -11.30 -21.55 -8.29
CA ILE A 186 -10.78 -21.39 -6.93
C ILE A 186 -10.01 -20.07 -6.81
N VAL A 187 -9.11 -19.80 -7.75
CA VAL A 187 -8.34 -18.55 -7.80
C VAL A 187 -9.26 -17.34 -7.88
N ARG A 188 -10.29 -17.36 -8.74
CA ARG A 188 -11.26 -16.27 -8.90
C ARG A 188 -12.01 -15.99 -7.60
N LYS A 189 -12.52 -17.02 -6.92
CA LYS A 189 -13.22 -16.88 -5.63
C LYS A 189 -12.30 -16.30 -4.55
N ILE A 190 -11.07 -16.79 -4.44
CA ILE A 190 -10.09 -16.27 -3.47
C ILE A 190 -9.74 -14.81 -3.78
N ARG A 191 -9.49 -14.49 -5.05
CA ARG A 191 -9.13 -13.13 -5.50
C ARG A 191 -10.26 -12.11 -5.32
N ALA A 192 -11.53 -12.51 -5.48
CA ALA A 192 -12.70 -11.68 -5.18
C ALA A 192 -12.80 -11.29 -3.69
N ALA A 193 -12.25 -12.11 -2.80
CA ALA A 193 -12.20 -11.85 -1.36
C ALA A 193 -10.82 -11.38 -0.85
N ASP A 194 -9.86 -11.14 -1.76
CA ASP A 194 -8.49 -10.76 -1.39
C ASP A 194 -8.43 -9.32 -0.83
N GLY A 195 -7.53 -9.10 0.13
CA GLY A 195 -7.55 -7.96 1.04
C GLY A 195 -8.50 -8.20 2.22
N ALA A 196 -9.79 -8.36 1.95
CA ALA A 196 -10.85 -8.73 2.90
C ALA A 196 -12.12 -9.21 2.16
N PRO A 197 -12.93 -10.14 2.69
CA PRO A 197 -12.79 -10.81 3.99
C PRO A 197 -11.91 -12.08 3.96
N GLY A 198 -11.48 -12.53 2.79
CA GLY A 198 -10.91 -13.85 2.55
C GLY A 198 -11.99 -14.93 2.37
N VAL A 199 -11.60 -16.07 1.81
CA VAL A 199 -12.49 -17.22 1.60
C VAL A 199 -12.24 -18.28 2.65
N LYS A 200 -13.29 -18.65 3.40
CA LYS A 200 -13.23 -19.73 4.39
C LYS A 200 -13.03 -21.07 3.67
N THR A 201 -12.02 -21.82 4.07
CA THR A 201 -11.68 -23.16 3.56
C THR A 201 -10.85 -23.91 4.60
N GLU A 202 -10.42 -25.13 4.28
CA GLU A 202 -9.48 -25.90 5.08
C GLU A 202 -8.17 -26.11 4.30
N VAL A 203 -7.04 -25.91 4.97
CA VAL A 203 -5.70 -26.17 4.42
C VAL A 203 -4.88 -26.92 5.45
N GLY A 204 -4.42 -28.13 5.11
CA GLY A 204 -3.62 -28.97 6.03
C GLY A 204 -4.33 -29.26 7.35
N GLY A 205 -5.64 -29.52 7.31
CA GLY A 205 -6.45 -29.77 8.52
C GLY A 205 -6.71 -28.54 9.39
N LEU A 206 -6.48 -27.32 8.89
CA LEU A 206 -6.73 -26.08 9.61
C LEU A 206 -7.82 -25.26 8.92
N PRO A 207 -8.94 -24.93 9.62
CA PRO A 207 -9.91 -23.97 9.13
C PRO A 207 -9.31 -22.56 9.03
N VAL A 208 -9.30 -22.00 7.83
CA VAL A 208 -8.65 -20.73 7.51
C VAL A 208 -9.49 -19.87 6.59
N PHE A 209 -9.17 -18.58 6.53
CA PHE A 209 -9.48 -17.72 5.40
C PHE A 209 -8.24 -17.62 4.49
N ALA A 210 -8.40 -17.93 3.21
CA ALA A 210 -7.34 -17.90 2.20
C ALA A 210 -7.22 -16.56 1.47
N TYR A 211 -5.99 -16.18 1.10
CA TYR A 211 -5.62 -14.95 0.38
C TYR A 211 -4.39 -15.18 -0.51
N ASP A 212 -4.06 -14.20 -1.36
CA ASP A 212 -2.85 -14.17 -2.18
C ASP A 212 -2.73 -15.40 -3.09
N ALA A 213 -3.81 -15.69 -3.82
CA ALA A 213 -3.90 -16.85 -4.71
C ALA A 213 -3.22 -16.60 -6.06
N LEU A 214 -2.36 -17.54 -6.47
CA LEU A 214 -1.74 -17.59 -7.79
C LEU A 214 -1.89 -19.01 -8.36
N PRO A 215 -2.29 -19.19 -9.63
CA PRO A 215 -2.27 -20.50 -10.27
C PRO A 215 -0.88 -21.16 -10.16
N GLY A 216 -0.86 -22.44 -9.86
CA GLY A 216 0.33 -23.28 -9.83
C GLY A 216 0.45 -24.14 -11.08
N LEU A 217 1.67 -24.64 -11.33
CA LEU A 217 1.96 -25.55 -12.45
C LEU A 217 2.10 -27.01 -12.00
N GLY A 218 2.01 -27.26 -10.69
CA GLY A 218 2.05 -28.63 -10.16
C GLY A 218 0.82 -29.40 -10.63
N ARG A 219 1.06 -30.57 -11.21
CA ARG A 219 0.04 -31.55 -11.62
C ARG A 219 0.27 -32.86 -10.86
N GLY A 220 -0.77 -33.65 -10.68
CA GLY A 220 -0.68 -35.00 -10.09
C GLY A 220 -0.86 -35.08 -8.58
N GLY A 221 -1.24 -33.99 -7.92
CA GLY A 221 -1.69 -34.00 -6.52
C GLY A 221 -3.20 -34.21 -6.41
N HIS A 222 -3.65 -34.82 -5.33
CA HIS A 222 -5.09 -34.90 -5.04
C HIS A 222 -5.64 -33.51 -4.67
N PRO A 223 -6.89 -33.18 -5.02
CA PRO A 223 -7.56 -31.97 -4.56
C PRO A 223 -7.41 -31.73 -3.05
N GLY A 224 -6.95 -30.54 -2.65
CA GLY A 224 -6.74 -30.15 -1.26
C GLY A 224 -5.40 -30.60 -0.65
N GLN A 225 -4.62 -31.43 -1.36
CA GLN A 225 -3.32 -31.90 -0.88
C GLN A 225 -2.28 -30.78 -0.87
N LEU A 226 -1.49 -30.67 0.21
CA LEU A 226 -0.31 -29.81 0.26
C LEU A 226 0.84 -30.45 -0.54
N LEU A 227 1.19 -29.83 -1.67
CA LEU A 227 2.19 -30.37 -2.62
C LEU A 227 3.59 -29.86 -2.35
N SER A 228 3.74 -28.55 -2.10
CA SER A 228 5.03 -27.95 -1.80
C SER A 228 4.89 -26.63 -1.06
N ARG A 229 6.02 -26.09 -0.59
CA ARG A 229 6.10 -24.77 0.05
C ARG A 229 7.29 -23.98 -0.47
N ARG A 230 7.10 -22.65 -0.58
CA ARG A 230 8.09 -21.72 -1.12
C ARG A 230 7.86 -20.31 -0.62
N GLN A 231 8.92 -19.63 -0.17
CA GLN A 231 8.93 -18.18 0.09
C GLN A 231 7.74 -17.66 0.94
N GLY A 232 7.23 -18.43 1.90
CA GLY A 232 6.08 -18.01 2.71
C GLY A 232 4.76 -18.66 2.30
N ALA A 233 4.65 -19.15 1.06
CA ALA A 233 3.45 -19.73 0.45
C ALA A 233 3.44 -21.27 0.47
N VAL A 234 2.25 -21.83 0.29
CA VAL A 234 2.02 -23.26 0.08
C VAL A 234 1.30 -23.51 -1.25
N LEU A 235 1.63 -24.62 -1.90
CA LEU A 235 0.98 -25.09 -3.12
C LEU A 235 -0.03 -26.17 -2.75
N VAL A 236 -1.28 -26.00 -3.16
CA VAL A 236 -2.39 -26.92 -2.88
C VAL A 236 -2.92 -27.50 -4.19
N GLY A 237 -3.16 -28.81 -4.25
CA GLY A 237 -3.79 -29.47 -5.40
C GLY A 237 -5.24 -29.02 -5.61
N THR A 238 -5.64 -28.92 -6.87
CA THR A 238 -7.01 -28.56 -7.30
C THR A 238 -7.55 -29.62 -8.26
N GLY A 239 -8.77 -29.48 -8.78
CA GLY A 239 -9.38 -30.45 -9.70
C GLY A 239 -8.60 -30.69 -11.00
N ASP A 240 -7.89 -29.69 -11.51
CA ASP A 240 -7.17 -29.73 -12.80
C ASP A 240 -5.69 -29.30 -12.71
N GLY A 241 -5.19 -28.99 -11.50
CA GLY A 241 -3.84 -28.47 -11.31
C GLY A 241 -3.50 -28.17 -9.86
N SER A 242 -3.09 -26.93 -9.59
CA SER A 242 -2.75 -26.49 -8.25
C SER A 242 -2.84 -24.97 -8.10
N VAL A 243 -2.89 -24.50 -6.86
CA VAL A 243 -2.92 -23.07 -6.51
C VAL A 243 -1.93 -22.77 -5.38
N TRP A 244 -1.14 -21.73 -5.55
CA TRP A 244 -0.33 -21.14 -4.48
C TRP A 244 -1.20 -20.25 -3.61
N LEU A 245 -1.11 -20.43 -2.30
CA LEU A 245 -1.67 -19.55 -1.29
C LEU A 245 -0.54 -18.86 -0.53
N GLY A 246 -0.39 -17.55 -0.72
CA GLY A 246 0.65 -16.78 -0.03
C GLY A 246 0.33 -16.50 1.43
N HIS A 247 -0.94 -16.25 1.75
CA HIS A 247 -1.36 -15.81 3.08
C HIS A 247 -2.63 -16.52 3.56
N LEU A 248 -2.67 -16.81 4.86
CA LEU A 248 -3.81 -17.42 5.55
C LEU A 248 -4.15 -16.63 6.82
N ARG A 249 -5.38 -16.74 7.27
CA ARG A 249 -5.85 -16.22 8.58
C ARG A 249 -6.67 -17.32 9.27
N PRO A 250 -6.45 -17.64 10.55
CA PRO A 250 -7.28 -18.61 11.26
C PRO A 250 -8.77 -18.27 11.18
N ALA A 251 -9.61 -19.26 10.85
CA ALA A 251 -11.06 -19.10 10.86
C ALA A 251 -11.65 -19.20 12.27
N ASP A 252 -11.06 -20.05 13.11
CA ASP A 252 -11.32 -20.14 14.54
C ASP A 252 -10.02 -19.85 15.31
N PRO A 253 -9.84 -18.63 15.83
CA PRO A 253 -8.59 -18.23 16.45
C PRO A 253 -8.50 -18.63 17.93
N GLY A 254 -9.56 -19.24 18.49
CA GLY A 254 -9.78 -19.32 19.93
C GLY A 254 -10.04 -17.94 20.56
N HIS A 255 -10.69 -17.91 21.72
CA HIS A 255 -10.90 -16.69 22.54
C HIS A 255 -11.74 -15.57 21.87
N GLY A 256 -12.59 -15.89 20.89
CA GLY A 256 -13.58 -14.95 20.34
C GLY A 256 -13.02 -13.74 19.56
N ARG A 257 -11.72 -13.72 19.23
CA ARG A 257 -11.08 -12.63 18.48
C ARG A 257 -10.77 -13.07 17.06
N ALA A 258 -10.95 -12.22 16.05
CA ALA A 258 -10.60 -12.53 14.65
C ALA A 258 -9.08 -12.79 14.48
N GLY A 259 -8.69 -13.83 13.73
CA GLY A 259 -7.29 -14.23 13.58
C GLY A 259 -6.42 -13.20 12.85
N ILE A 260 -5.09 -13.32 12.95
CA ILE A 260 -4.16 -12.47 12.21
C ILE A 260 -3.83 -13.11 10.86
N LYS A 261 -3.80 -12.30 9.80
CA LYS A 261 -3.37 -12.76 8.47
C LYS A 261 -1.84 -12.87 8.45
N LEU A 262 -1.31 -14.04 8.12
CA LEU A 262 0.12 -14.39 8.12
C LEU A 262 0.52 -15.09 6.82
N PRO A 263 1.83 -15.13 6.49
CA PRO A 263 2.31 -16.04 5.46
C PRO A 263 1.83 -17.47 5.73
N ALA A 264 1.35 -18.17 4.70
CA ALA A 264 0.73 -19.48 4.86
C ALA A 264 1.64 -20.47 5.61
N THR A 265 2.94 -20.46 5.30
CA THR A 265 3.91 -21.33 5.95
C THR A 265 4.11 -21.02 7.44
N SER A 266 4.04 -19.75 7.82
CA SER A 266 4.14 -19.32 9.22
C SER A 266 2.93 -19.80 10.02
N LEU A 267 1.72 -19.72 9.44
CA LEU A 267 0.51 -20.16 10.13
C LEU A 267 0.42 -21.69 10.26
N LEU A 268 0.76 -22.42 9.19
CA LEU A 268 0.63 -23.88 9.17
C LEU A 268 1.68 -24.57 10.06
N GLY A 269 2.89 -23.99 10.16
CA GLY A 269 3.93 -24.44 11.10
C GLY A 269 4.20 -25.96 11.00
N ALA A 270 4.01 -26.68 12.11
CA ALA A 270 4.24 -28.12 12.19
C ALA A 270 3.37 -28.98 11.24
N ARG A 271 2.27 -28.43 10.69
CA ARG A 271 1.45 -29.10 9.67
C ARG A 271 2.17 -29.26 8.33
N LEU A 272 3.31 -28.60 8.15
CA LEU A 272 4.15 -28.70 6.94
C LEU A 272 5.21 -29.79 7.04
N ARG A 273 5.22 -30.61 8.10
CA ARG A 273 6.12 -31.77 8.18
C ARG A 273 5.86 -32.70 6.99
N GLY A 274 6.91 -33.05 6.27
CA GLY A 274 6.82 -33.86 5.04
C GLY A 274 6.46 -33.08 3.77
N VAL A 275 6.04 -31.81 3.86
CA VAL A 275 5.74 -30.99 2.66
C VAL A 275 7.04 -30.50 2.02
N VAL A 276 7.23 -30.84 0.74
CA VAL A 276 8.43 -30.54 -0.05
C VAL A 276 8.72 -29.05 -0.04
N HIS A 277 9.94 -28.68 0.36
CA HIS A 277 10.42 -27.31 0.20
C HIS A 277 11.05 -27.16 -1.18
N SER A 278 10.46 -26.31 -2.02
CA SER A 278 10.89 -26.10 -3.41
C SER A 278 11.52 -24.71 -3.56
N PRO A 279 12.76 -24.45 -3.07
CA PRO A 279 13.35 -23.12 -3.17
C PRO A 279 13.59 -22.72 -4.64
N LEU A 280 13.64 -21.41 -4.90
CA LEU A 280 14.13 -20.85 -6.16
C LEU A 280 15.43 -20.11 -5.89
N PRO A 281 16.55 -20.51 -6.52
CA PRO A 281 17.78 -19.75 -6.45
C PRO A 281 17.58 -18.29 -6.91
N VAL A 282 18.43 -17.42 -6.39
CA VAL A 282 18.53 -16.05 -6.90
C VAL A 282 19.18 -16.13 -8.29
N GLY A 283 18.62 -15.39 -9.27
CA GLY A 283 19.15 -15.37 -10.64
C GLY A 283 18.61 -16.45 -11.58
N SER A 284 17.96 -17.51 -11.10
CA SER A 284 17.29 -18.46 -12.00
C SER A 284 16.11 -17.79 -12.68
N GLU A 285 16.13 -17.63 -14.01
CA GLU A 285 14.92 -17.26 -14.75
C GLU A 285 13.94 -18.44 -14.70
N PRO A 286 12.66 -18.23 -14.34
CA PRO A 286 11.73 -19.33 -14.25
C PRO A 286 11.43 -19.86 -15.65
N GLU A 287 11.34 -21.19 -15.79
CA GLU A 287 10.86 -21.85 -17.02
C GLU A 287 9.46 -21.38 -17.42
N HIS A 288 8.67 -20.85 -16.47
CA HIS A 288 7.31 -20.37 -16.71
C HIS A 288 6.95 -19.10 -15.91
N PRO A 289 6.34 -18.07 -16.55
CA PRO A 289 5.96 -16.79 -15.92
C PRO A 289 5.03 -16.90 -14.69
N GLY A 290 4.22 -17.97 -14.65
CA GLY A 290 3.23 -18.27 -13.62
C GLY A 290 3.77 -18.83 -12.30
N THR A 291 5.09 -18.94 -12.13
CA THR A 291 5.69 -19.49 -10.91
C THR A 291 5.59 -18.51 -9.73
N TYR A 292 5.13 -18.97 -8.56
CA TYR A 292 5.10 -18.13 -7.34
C TYR A 292 6.52 -17.71 -6.95
N ARG A 293 6.76 -16.40 -7.00
CA ARG A 293 8.05 -15.79 -6.72
C ARG A 293 7.88 -14.34 -6.31
N GLN A 294 8.40 -14.02 -5.13
CA GLN A 294 8.31 -12.70 -4.53
C GLN A 294 9.45 -11.76 -4.92
N VAL A 295 10.62 -12.29 -5.31
CA VAL A 295 11.79 -11.49 -5.74
C VAL A 295 12.36 -12.08 -7.02
N ARG A 296 12.55 -11.26 -8.05
CA ARG A 296 12.99 -11.66 -9.40
C ARG A 296 14.14 -10.77 -9.84
N TYR A 297 15.19 -11.38 -10.38
CA TYR A 297 16.26 -10.67 -11.06
C TYR A 297 16.25 -11.06 -12.55
N ARG A 298 16.41 -10.09 -13.44
CA ARG A 298 16.61 -10.28 -14.88
C ARG A 298 17.65 -9.27 -15.38
N ARG A 299 18.45 -9.64 -16.38
CA ARG A 299 19.35 -8.70 -17.07
C ARG A 299 18.81 -8.37 -18.46
N THR A 300 18.89 -7.11 -18.87
CA THR A 300 18.70 -6.67 -20.26
C THR A 300 19.82 -5.71 -20.63
N GLY A 301 20.78 -6.18 -21.43
CA GLY A 301 21.97 -5.39 -21.79
C GLY A 301 22.75 -4.93 -20.56
N ALA A 302 22.89 -3.61 -20.42
CA ALA A 302 23.59 -2.96 -19.30
C ALA A 302 22.71 -2.73 -18.05
N VAL A 303 21.45 -3.16 -18.07
CA VAL A 303 20.49 -2.94 -16.97
C VAL A 303 20.18 -4.25 -16.25
N GLY A 304 20.37 -4.27 -14.93
CA GLY A 304 19.88 -5.30 -14.03
C GLY A 304 18.53 -4.90 -13.42
N TRP A 305 17.51 -5.75 -13.58
CA TRP A 305 16.17 -5.54 -13.08
C TRP A 305 15.92 -6.41 -11.86
N LEU A 306 15.84 -5.80 -10.69
CA LEU A 306 15.48 -6.46 -9.44
C LEU A 306 14.05 -6.05 -9.04
N ALA A 307 13.09 -6.93 -9.33
CA ALA A 307 11.70 -6.74 -8.94
C ALA A 307 11.39 -7.47 -7.64
N PHE A 308 10.61 -6.84 -6.75
CA PHE A 308 10.05 -7.50 -5.57
C PHE A 308 8.56 -7.16 -5.41
N ASP A 309 7.76 -8.16 -5.08
CA ASP A 309 6.32 -8.02 -4.82
C ASP A 309 5.98 -8.78 -3.54
N PHE A 310 5.96 -8.03 -2.44
CA PHE A 310 5.56 -8.54 -1.14
C PHE A 310 4.11 -8.16 -0.90
N TYR A 311 3.31 -9.13 -0.47
CA TYR A 311 1.88 -8.93 -0.24
C TYR A 311 1.61 -7.76 0.72
N ASN A 312 0.76 -6.81 0.30
CA ASN A 312 0.50 -5.52 0.96
C ASN A 312 1.75 -4.64 1.21
N GLY A 313 2.87 -4.88 0.53
CA GLY A 313 4.13 -4.16 0.74
C GLY A 313 4.80 -4.43 2.10
N ALA A 314 4.30 -5.39 2.89
CA ALA A 314 4.79 -5.64 4.25
C ALA A 314 6.03 -6.57 4.23
N MET A 315 7.12 -6.14 4.87
CA MET A 315 8.42 -6.81 4.77
C MET A 315 8.80 -7.50 6.08
N ALA A 316 8.53 -8.80 6.19
CA ALA A 316 9.03 -9.62 7.32
C ALA A 316 10.54 -9.90 7.17
N PRO A 317 11.29 -10.32 8.22
CA PRO A 317 12.73 -10.57 8.11
C PRO A 317 13.11 -11.55 7.00
N GLY A 318 12.27 -12.55 6.73
CA GLY A 318 12.47 -13.47 5.61
C GLY A 318 12.35 -12.82 4.23
N HIS A 319 11.50 -11.81 4.08
CA HIS A 319 11.37 -11.02 2.85
C HIS A 319 12.62 -10.16 2.64
N CYS A 320 13.07 -9.45 3.69
CA CYS A 320 14.29 -8.65 3.67
C CYS A 320 15.52 -9.48 3.29
N ARG A 321 15.72 -10.65 3.93
CA ARG A 321 16.83 -11.56 3.59
C ARG A 321 16.82 -12.03 2.13
N ARG A 322 15.63 -12.30 1.57
CA ARG A 322 15.49 -12.63 0.15
C ARG A 322 15.87 -11.46 -0.75
N LEU A 323 15.45 -10.25 -0.38
CA LEU A 323 15.78 -9.04 -1.13
C LEU A 323 17.28 -8.72 -1.06
N ILE A 324 17.91 -8.87 0.11
CA ILE A 324 19.37 -8.71 0.30
C ILE A 324 20.14 -9.71 -0.55
N ALA A 325 19.76 -11.00 -0.50
CA ALA A 325 20.40 -12.01 -1.34
C ALA A 325 20.29 -11.67 -2.84
N ALA A 326 19.16 -11.11 -3.26
CA ALA A 326 18.94 -10.68 -4.63
C ALA A 326 19.68 -9.39 -5.00
N LEU A 327 19.79 -8.42 -4.09
CA LEU A 327 20.62 -7.23 -4.25
C LEU A 327 22.09 -7.62 -4.42
N ARG A 328 22.63 -8.46 -3.53
CA ARG A 328 24.01 -8.94 -3.61
C ARG A 328 24.29 -9.67 -4.91
N HIS A 329 23.35 -10.52 -5.37
CA HIS A 329 23.46 -11.16 -6.67
C HIS A 329 23.47 -10.15 -7.83
N ALA A 330 22.57 -9.16 -7.81
CA ALA A 330 22.46 -8.13 -8.84
C ALA A 330 23.72 -7.24 -8.91
N VAL A 331 24.27 -6.86 -7.76
CA VAL A 331 25.50 -6.06 -7.64
C VAL A 331 26.75 -6.81 -8.11
N ALA A 332 26.73 -8.15 -8.02
CA ALA A 332 27.77 -8.99 -8.57
C ALA A 332 27.72 -9.11 -10.10
N GLN A 333 26.64 -8.69 -10.75
CA GLN A 333 26.53 -8.71 -12.21
C GLN A 333 27.25 -7.52 -12.85
N ASP A 334 27.77 -7.74 -14.05
CA ASP A 334 28.39 -6.71 -14.89
C ASP A 334 27.33 -5.89 -15.64
N THR A 335 26.58 -5.10 -14.87
CA THR A 335 25.57 -4.14 -15.37
C THR A 335 25.91 -2.74 -14.88
N GLU A 336 25.62 -1.72 -15.69
CA GLU A 336 25.86 -0.31 -15.37
C GLU A 336 24.80 0.26 -14.42
N VAL A 337 23.56 -0.22 -14.56
CA VAL A 337 22.37 0.23 -13.80
C VAL A 337 21.70 -0.95 -13.12
N LEU A 338 21.26 -0.75 -11.88
CA LEU A 338 20.38 -1.64 -11.13
C LEU A 338 19.06 -0.95 -10.86
N VAL A 339 17.98 -1.45 -11.45
CA VAL A 339 16.62 -1.00 -11.16
C VAL A 339 16.03 -1.87 -10.06
N LEU A 340 15.79 -1.28 -8.89
CA LEU A 340 15.03 -1.86 -7.79
C LEU A 340 13.57 -1.42 -7.91
N ARG A 341 12.68 -2.35 -8.30
CA ARG A 341 11.26 -2.05 -8.55
C ARG A 341 10.35 -2.85 -7.61
N GLY A 342 9.50 -2.15 -6.86
CA GLY A 342 8.44 -2.78 -6.06
C GLY A 342 7.21 -3.17 -6.89
N GLY A 343 6.20 -3.76 -6.24
CA GLY A 343 4.93 -4.09 -6.87
C GLY A 343 4.13 -2.85 -7.30
N THR A 344 3.17 -3.03 -8.21
CA THR A 344 2.26 -1.96 -8.65
C THR A 344 1.20 -1.62 -7.61
N ASP A 345 0.85 -2.59 -6.75
CA ASP A 345 -0.05 -2.41 -5.61
C ASP A 345 0.61 -1.59 -4.50
N SER A 346 1.90 -1.87 -4.24
CA SER A 346 2.71 -1.14 -3.28
C SER A 346 4.19 -1.34 -3.60
N PHE A 347 4.98 -0.26 -3.47
CA PHE A 347 6.42 -0.40 -3.45
C PHE A 347 6.87 -1.09 -2.15
N SER A 348 6.57 -0.48 -1.00
CA SER A 348 6.79 -1.05 0.33
C SER A 348 6.02 -0.27 1.38
N ASN A 349 5.61 -0.94 2.46
CA ASN A 349 5.00 -0.34 3.65
C ASN A 349 5.85 -0.57 4.92
N GLY A 350 7.11 -1.02 4.77
CA GLY A 350 8.04 -1.22 5.88
C GLY A 350 7.83 -2.54 6.63
N ILE A 351 8.03 -2.50 7.96
CA ILE A 351 8.01 -3.70 8.82
C ILE A 351 6.68 -4.46 8.76
N HIS A 352 6.73 -5.79 8.93
CA HIS A 352 5.54 -6.63 8.81
C HIS A 352 4.77 -6.75 10.12
N LEU A 353 3.95 -5.73 10.43
CA LEU A 353 3.21 -5.61 11.70
C LEU A 353 2.39 -6.85 12.06
N ASN A 354 1.79 -7.56 11.10
CA ASN A 354 1.06 -8.80 11.40
C ASN A 354 1.96 -9.95 11.90
N VAL A 355 3.18 -10.09 11.35
CA VAL A 355 4.12 -11.14 11.77
C VAL A 355 4.69 -10.79 13.13
N ILE A 356 4.95 -9.50 13.37
CA ILE A 356 5.37 -8.98 14.67
C ILE A 356 4.31 -9.25 15.72
N GLU A 357 3.05 -8.88 15.47
CA GLU A 357 1.95 -9.03 16.42
C GLU A 357 1.58 -10.50 16.69
N ALA A 358 1.85 -11.41 15.74
CA ALA A 358 1.64 -12.84 15.94
C ALA A 358 2.80 -13.54 16.69
N SER A 359 3.91 -12.84 16.94
CA SER A 359 5.05 -13.36 17.71
C SER A 359 4.69 -13.49 19.18
N THR A 360 5.29 -14.46 19.88
CA THR A 360 5.25 -14.54 21.35
C THR A 360 6.04 -13.40 22.01
N ASP A 361 7.00 -12.84 21.29
CA ASP A 361 7.73 -11.61 21.65
C ASP A 361 7.61 -10.59 20.51
N PRO A 362 6.58 -9.72 20.52
CA PRO A 362 6.40 -8.70 19.51
C PRO A 362 7.50 -7.63 19.50
N ALA A 363 8.06 -7.26 20.67
CA ALA A 363 9.11 -6.24 20.73
C ALA A 363 10.40 -6.75 20.07
N GLY A 364 10.84 -7.96 20.44
CA GLY A 364 11.99 -8.60 19.80
C GLY A 364 11.77 -8.90 18.31
N ALA A 365 10.56 -9.31 17.93
CA ALA A 365 10.22 -9.50 16.51
C ALA A 365 10.29 -8.19 15.72
N ALA A 366 9.82 -7.07 16.28
CA ALA A 366 9.93 -5.75 15.66
C ALA A 366 11.40 -5.32 15.51
N TRP A 367 12.22 -5.55 16.54
CA TRP A 367 13.65 -5.27 16.55
C TRP A 367 14.40 -6.05 15.46
N VAL A 368 14.16 -7.35 15.34
CA VAL A 368 14.74 -8.17 14.27
C VAL A 368 14.29 -7.68 12.89
N ASN A 369 13.02 -7.27 12.77
CA ASN A 369 12.48 -6.80 11.49
C ASN A 369 13.10 -5.47 11.05
N ILE A 370 13.25 -4.48 11.93
CA ILE A 370 13.81 -3.19 11.53
C ILE A 370 15.26 -3.32 11.11
N ARG A 371 16.08 -4.09 11.85
CA ARG A 371 17.47 -4.36 11.46
C ARG A 371 17.59 -5.03 10.09
N ALA A 372 16.66 -5.93 9.77
CA ALA A 372 16.62 -6.56 8.45
C ALA A 372 16.26 -5.56 7.33
N ILE A 373 15.45 -4.54 7.61
CA ILE A 373 15.20 -3.44 6.65
C ILE A 373 16.44 -2.55 6.52
N ASN A 374 17.11 -2.21 7.63
CA ASN A 374 18.32 -1.38 7.58
C ASN A 374 19.41 -2.01 6.71
N GLU A 375 19.58 -3.33 6.76
CA GLU A 375 20.52 -4.04 5.89
C GLU A 375 20.16 -3.85 4.39
N VAL A 376 18.88 -3.85 4.03
CA VAL A 376 18.44 -3.52 2.65
C VAL A 376 18.79 -2.06 2.31
N CYS A 377 18.46 -1.10 3.18
CA CYS A 377 18.76 0.31 2.97
C CYS A 377 20.27 0.54 2.78
N ARG A 378 21.08 -0.10 3.62
CA ARG A 378 22.54 -0.03 3.59
C ARG A 378 23.08 -0.52 2.26
N GLU A 379 22.66 -1.70 1.78
CA GLU A 379 23.07 -2.24 0.47
C GLU A 379 22.74 -1.28 -0.68
N ILE A 380 21.59 -0.60 -0.63
CA ILE A 380 21.20 0.41 -1.63
C ILE A 380 22.10 1.65 -1.55
N ILE A 381 22.31 2.19 -0.34
CA ILE A 381 23.08 3.41 -0.09
C ILE A 381 24.55 3.19 -0.47
N THR A 382 25.15 2.05 -0.13
CA THR A 382 26.57 1.79 -0.33
C THR A 382 26.90 1.18 -1.69
N CYS A 383 25.90 0.87 -2.52
CA CYS A 383 26.14 0.40 -3.88
C CYS A 383 26.72 1.53 -4.74
N THR A 384 28.04 1.48 -4.98
CA THR A 384 28.79 2.40 -5.86
C THR A 384 29.26 1.73 -7.15
N ARG A 385 29.01 0.42 -7.30
CA ARG A 385 29.38 -0.37 -8.49
C ARG A 385 28.44 -0.17 -9.67
N GLN A 386 27.19 0.22 -9.39
CA GLN A 386 26.11 0.39 -10.35
C GLN A 386 25.35 1.67 -10.00
N VAL A 387 24.70 2.30 -10.98
CA VAL A 387 23.70 3.33 -10.69
C VAL A 387 22.43 2.64 -10.19
N VAL A 388 21.95 2.98 -9.00
CA VAL A 388 20.74 2.38 -8.45
C VAL A 388 19.53 3.27 -8.73
N ILE A 389 18.50 2.72 -9.38
CA ILE A 389 17.20 3.38 -9.58
C ILE A 389 16.17 2.68 -8.71
N ALA A 390 15.56 3.41 -7.76
CA ALA A 390 14.40 2.93 -7.01
C ALA A 390 13.11 3.32 -7.74
N GLY A 391 12.44 2.34 -8.35
CA GLY A 391 11.18 2.51 -9.07
C GLY A 391 9.97 2.24 -8.19
N TYR A 392 9.34 3.32 -7.70
CA TYR A 392 8.10 3.30 -6.93
C TYR A 392 6.91 3.15 -7.88
N ALA A 393 6.66 1.90 -8.29
CA ALA A 393 5.52 1.54 -9.14
C ALA A 393 4.18 1.50 -8.39
N GLY A 394 4.19 1.52 -7.06
CA GLY A 394 3.01 1.51 -6.21
C GLY A 394 3.23 2.40 -4.99
N SER A 395 2.15 2.72 -4.28
CA SER A 395 2.19 3.55 -3.07
C SER A 395 3.12 2.97 -2.01
N ALA A 396 3.70 3.85 -1.19
CA ALA A 396 4.62 3.47 -0.14
C ALA A 396 4.30 4.16 1.19
N GLY A 397 4.58 3.49 2.29
CA GLY A 397 4.27 3.94 3.64
C GLY A 397 5.39 3.72 4.64
N ALA A 398 5.52 4.64 5.59
CA ALA A 398 6.50 4.63 6.67
C ALA A 398 7.92 4.31 6.15
N GLY A 399 8.58 3.30 6.73
CA GLY A 399 9.90 2.83 6.29
C GLY A 399 9.96 2.39 4.84
N GLY A 400 8.84 2.02 4.23
CA GLY A 400 8.77 1.69 2.82
C GLY A 400 8.99 2.91 1.89
N VAL A 401 8.65 4.12 2.33
CA VAL A 401 9.06 5.34 1.63
C VAL A 401 10.57 5.52 1.74
N MET A 402 11.12 5.33 2.93
CA MET A 402 12.54 5.55 3.22
C MET A 402 13.47 4.53 2.53
N LEU A 403 12.99 3.29 2.35
CA LEU A 403 13.72 2.15 1.80
C LEU A 403 14.54 2.47 0.54
N GLY A 404 13.94 3.17 -0.42
CA GLY A 404 14.55 3.48 -1.71
C GLY A 404 15.28 4.83 -1.76
N LEU A 405 15.22 5.66 -0.71
CA LEU A 405 15.78 7.02 -0.75
C LEU A 405 17.32 7.04 -0.86
N GLY A 406 17.98 5.93 -0.54
CA GLY A 406 19.41 5.75 -0.74
C GLY A 406 19.85 5.57 -2.20
N ALA A 407 18.91 5.38 -3.12
CA ALA A 407 19.19 5.18 -4.54
C ALA A 407 19.77 6.46 -5.19
N ASP A 408 20.46 6.28 -6.32
CA ASP A 408 20.96 7.40 -7.14
C ASP A 408 19.82 8.19 -7.77
N ILE A 409 18.74 7.48 -8.14
CA ILE A 409 17.51 8.05 -8.70
C ILE A 409 16.32 7.37 -8.04
N VAL A 410 15.38 8.16 -7.54
CA VAL A 410 14.07 7.72 -7.09
C VAL A 410 13.06 8.14 -8.14
N ALA A 411 12.41 7.17 -8.78
CA ALA A 411 11.40 7.39 -9.80
C ALA A 411 10.04 6.91 -9.30
N ALA A 412 9.01 7.74 -9.41
CA ALA A 412 7.66 7.41 -8.93
C ALA A 412 6.63 7.36 -10.07
N ARG A 413 5.66 6.45 -9.98
CA ARG A 413 4.52 6.42 -10.89
C ARG A 413 3.52 7.52 -10.53
N ASP A 414 2.98 8.24 -11.51
CA ASP A 414 1.90 9.18 -11.24
C ASP A 414 0.68 8.48 -10.59
N GLY A 415 -0.02 9.20 -9.73
CA GLY A 415 -1.22 8.72 -9.02
C GLY A 415 -0.96 7.88 -7.77
N ILE A 416 0.30 7.53 -7.44
CA ILE A 416 0.63 6.91 -6.15
C ILE A 416 0.69 7.94 -5.03
N VAL A 417 0.59 7.46 -3.79
CA VAL A 417 0.79 8.26 -2.59
C VAL A 417 1.98 7.73 -1.80
N LEU A 418 2.82 8.65 -1.36
CA LEU A 418 3.92 8.40 -0.43
C LEU A 418 3.52 8.91 0.94
N ASN A 419 3.68 8.09 1.95
CA ASN A 419 3.44 8.48 3.34
C ASN A 419 4.73 8.29 4.14
N PRO A 420 5.60 9.32 4.16
CA PRO A 420 6.92 9.21 4.78
C PRO A 420 6.86 8.80 6.25
N TYR A 421 5.77 9.12 6.94
CA TYR A 421 5.59 8.80 8.34
C TYR A 421 4.13 8.57 8.72
N TYR A 422 3.88 7.71 9.71
CA TYR A 422 2.55 7.38 10.23
C TYR A 422 2.57 7.29 11.77
N ASP A 423 1.39 7.42 12.39
CA ASP A 423 1.22 7.23 13.84
C ASP A 423 1.29 5.75 14.22
N MET A 424 2.50 5.21 14.23
CA MET A 424 2.80 3.86 14.72
C MET A 424 3.62 3.89 16.01
N GLY A 425 3.85 5.07 16.61
CA GLY A 425 4.64 5.17 17.85
C GLY A 425 6.11 4.73 17.69
N LEU A 426 6.70 4.88 16.52
CA LEU A 426 8.07 4.46 16.21
C LEU A 426 8.88 5.62 15.66
N TYR A 427 10.10 5.85 16.13
CA TYR A 427 11.01 6.87 15.61
C TYR A 427 11.34 6.70 14.11
N GLY A 428 11.45 5.46 13.62
CA GLY A 428 11.95 5.10 12.27
C GLY A 428 13.44 4.74 12.29
N SER A 429 13.90 3.81 11.44
CA SER A 429 15.34 3.44 11.42
C SER A 429 15.90 3.04 10.06
N GLU A 430 15.21 3.35 8.97
CA GLU A 430 15.62 3.00 7.61
C GLU A 430 16.77 3.85 7.06
N LEU A 431 17.70 4.30 7.92
CA LEU A 431 18.72 5.31 7.63
C LEU A 431 18.10 6.62 7.14
N HIS A 432 16.94 6.95 7.70
CA HIS A 432 16.13 8.08 7.28
C HIS A 432 16.75 9.42 7.72
N THR A 433 17.44 9.47 8.85
CA THR A 433 18.19 10.65 9.31
C THR A 433 19.40 10.93 8.42
N PHE A 434 19.91 9.91 7.72
CA PHE A 434 20.92 10.08 6.68
C PHE A 434 20.29 10.51 5.34
N THR A 435 19.31 9.75 4.83
CA THR A 435 18.82 9.91 3.45
C THR A 435 17.82 11.05 3.26
N LEU A 436 16.85 11.21 4.17
CA LEU A 436 15.74 12.15 3.97
C LEU A 436 16.21 13.62 3.97
N PRO A 437 17.01 14.11 4.93
CA PRO A 437 17.52 15.49 4.89
C PRO A 437 18.36 15.80 3.65
N ARG A 438 19.10 14.82 3.13
CA ARG A 438 19.92 14.97 1.91
C ARG A 438 19.07 15.11 0.64
N ARG A 439 17.81 14.66 0.68
CA ARG A 439 16.87 14.79 -0.45
C ARG A 439 16.05 16.06 -0.40
N VAL A 440 15.43 16.34 0.75
CA VAL A 440 14.43 17.41 0.86
C VAL A 440 14.88 18.63 1.68
N GLY A 441 16.10 18.58 2.23
CA GLY A 441 16.57 19.54 3.24
C GLY A 441 16.07 19.21 4.65
N ALA A 442 16.82 19.64 5.68
CA ALA A 442 16.54 19.29 7.07
C ALA A 442 15.16 19.77 7.56
N GLU A 443 14.75 20.98 7.19
CA GLU A 443 13.46 21.54 7.61
C GLU A 443 12.28 20.77 7.00
N SER A 444 12.32 20.50 5.68
CA SER A 444 11.29 19.72 5.00
C SER A 444 11.26 18.28 5.53
N ALA A 445 12.41 17.69 5.82
CA ALA A 445 12.51 16.35 6.40
C ALA A 445 11.79 16.28 7.75
N GLN A 446 12.07 17.24 8.64
CA GLN A 446 11.40 17.34 9.94
C GLN A 446 9.89 17.55 9.78
N ARG A 447 9.48 18.44 8.87
CA ARG A 447 8.07 18.72 8.59
C ARG A 447 7.31 17.47 8.12
N LEU A 448 7.87 16.70 7.19
CA LEU A 448 7.26 15.45 6.70
C LEU A 448 7.03 14.44 7.83
N ILE A 449 7.96 14.39 8.78
CA ILE A 449 7.89 13.49 9.93
C ILE A 449 6.86 13.96 10.96
N ASP A 450 6.79 15.27 11.22
CA ASP A 450 5.90 15.83 12.23
C ASP A 450 4.44 15.91 11.76
N GLU A 451 4.22 16.33 10.51
CA GLU A 451 2.88 16.50 9.95
C GLU A 451 2.20 15.15 9.70
N LYS A 452 2.96 14.13 9.27
CA LYS A 452 2.44 12.77 9.00
C LYS A 452 1.27 12.78 8.02
N LEU A 453 1.41 13.60 6.98
CA LEU A 453 0.43 13.78 5.91
C LEU A 453 0.90 13.05 4.64
N PRO A 454 -0.04 12.57 3.81
CA PRO A 454 0.28 11.96 2.53
C PRO A 454 0.89 12.98 1.56
N VAL A 455 1.80 12.50 0.71
CA VAL A 455 2.48 13.27 -0.33
C VAL A 455 2.19 12.62 -1.68
N SER A 456 1.65 13.37 -2.64
CA SER A 456 1.49 12.90 -4.01
C SER A 456 2.83 12.72 -4.71
N ALA A 457 2.87 11.95 -5.80
CA ALA A 457 4.07 11.86 -6.64
C ALA A 457 4.54 13.24 -7.16
N ALA A 458 3.60 14.11 -7.55
CA ALA A 458 3.90 15.46 -8.02
C ALA A 458 4.52 16.33 -6.91
N ARG A 459 3.91 16.33 -5.72
CA ARG A 459 4.44 17.06 -4.57
C ARG A 459 5.81 16.52 -4.15
N ALA A 460 5.98 15.20 -4.13
CA ALA A 460 7.22 14.54 -3.80
C ALA A 460 8.36 14.97 -4.73
N ARG A 461 8.08 15.12 -6.03
CA ARG A 461 9.03 15.69 -6.99
C ARG A 461 9.37 17.15 -6.68
N SER A 462 8.35 17.97 -6.41
CA SER A 462 8.54 19.41 -6.15
C SER A 462 9.42 19.71 -4.92
N ILE A 463 9.44 18.81 -3.93
CA ILE A 463 10.22 18.96 -2.70
C ILE A 463 11.55 18.20 -2.72
N GLY A 464 11.89 17.52 -3.82
CA GLY A 464 13.11 16.72 -3.96
C GLY A 464 13.08 15.32 -3.32
N LEU A 465 11.91 14.86 -2.84
CA LEU A 465 11.77 13.51 -2.27
C LEU A 465 11.91 12.44 -3.36
N VAL A 466 11.43 12.75 -4.57
CA VAL A 466 11.48 11.92 -5.78
C VAL A 466 12.16 12.73 -6.88
N ASP A 467 12.97 12.09 -7.71
CA ASP A 467 13.72 12.74 -8.79
C ASP A 467 12.88 12.85 -10.07
N GLU A 468 12.20 11.78 -10.46
CA GLU A 468 11.39 11.72 -11.69
C GLU A 468 10.00 11.11 -11.44
N VAL A 469 8.99 11.61 -12.16
CA VAL A 469 7.62 11.08 -12.11
C VAL A 469 7.23 10.60 -13.50
N GLY A 470 6.94 9.31 -13.61
CA GLY A 470 6.53 8.64 -14.85
C GLY A 470 5.00 8.57 -15.02
N PRO A 471 4.54 8.01 -16.15
CA PRO A 471 3.12 7.89 -16.51
C PRO A 471 2.30 7.13 -15.47
N ARG A 472 0.99 7.41 -15.37
CA ARG A 472 0.10 6.75 -14.41
C ARG A 472 -0.16 5.27 -14.71
N HIS A 473 -0.34 4.91 -15.98
CA HIS A 473 -0.69 3.54 -16.36
C HIS A 473 0.49 2.58 -16.06
N PRO A 474 0.27 1.43 -15.38
CA PRO A 474 1.36 0.55 -14.96
C PRO A 474 2.31 0.08 -16.08
N ASP A 475 1.77 -0.22 -17.26
CA ASP A 475 2.57 -0.66 -18.41
C ASP A 475 3.36 0.51 -19.02
N ALA A 476 2.73 1.67 -19.21
CA ALA A 476 3.41 2.87 -19.69
C ALA A 476 4.51 3.34 -18.70
N TYR A 477 4.29 3.15 -17.40
CA TYR A 477 5.32 3.37 -16.39
C TYR A 477 6.47 2.37 -16.51
N ALA A 478 6.20 1.10 -16.81
CA ALA A 478 7.23 0.09 -17.01
C ALA A 478 8.12 0.44 -18.22
N ASP A 479 7.51 0.84 -19.33
CA ASP A 479 8.22 1.24 -20.55
C ASP A 479 9.03 2.52 -20.32
N TRP A 480 8.42 3.51 -19.67
CA TRP A 480 9.11 4.75 -19.30
C TRP A 480 10.29 4.50 -18.35
N LEU A 481 10.13 3.61 -17.36
CA LEU A 481 11.21 3.25 -16.44
C LEU A 481 12.34 2.49 -17.15
N ALA A 482 12.02 1.70 -18.18
CA ALA A 482 13.02 1.07 -19.04
C ALA A 482 13.81 2.12 -19.83
N ALA A 483 13.15 3.09 -20.45
CA ALA A 483 13.81 4.19 -21.14
C ALA A 483 14.68 5.05 -20.19
N LEU A 484 14.22 5.28 -18.95
CA LEU A 484 15.04 5.93 -17.91
C LEU A 484 16.28 5.09 -17.58
N ALA A 485 16.13 3.79 -17.37
CA ALA A 485 17.26 2.92 -17.06
C ALA A 485 18.28 2.82 -18.22
N GLU A 486 17.80 2.80 -19.46
CA GLU A 486 18.64 2.80 -20.66
C GLU A 486 19.47 4.10 -20.76
N ARG A 487 18.82 5.26 -20.64
CA ARG A 487 19.52 6.56 -20.58
C ARG A 487 20.61 6.60 -19.52
N GLU A 488 20.30 6.09 -18.33
CA GLU A 488 21.21 6.10 -17.19
C GLU A 488 22.30 5.03 -17.28
N SER A 489 22.19 4.10 -18.24
CA SER A 489 23.19 3.08 -18.54
C SER A 489 24.25 3.54 -19.55
N GLU A 490 24.09 4.71 -20.16
CA GLU A 490 25.12 5.31 -21.01
C GLU A 490 26.44 5.43 -20.24
N VAL A 491 27.53 4.89 -20.79
CA VAL A 491 28.83 4.70 -20.11
C VAL A 491 29.30 5.94 -19.35
N ARG A 492 29.24 7.12 -19.99
CA ARG A 492 29.67 8.38 -19.37
C ARG A 492 28.73 8.82 -18.25
N THR A 493 27.42 8.73 -18.46
CA THR A 493 26.38 9.08 -17.50
C THR A 493 26.48 8.18 -16.25
N ALA A 494 26.53 6.87 -16.47
CA ALA A 494 26.62 5.87 -15.42
C ALA A 494 27.90 6.05 -14.58
N ARG A 495 29.06 6.20 -15.25
CA ARG A 495 30.35 6.46 -14.58
C ARG A 495 30.30 7.72 -13.72
N ASN A 496 29.75 8.81 -14.25
CA ASN A 496 29.67 10.08 -13.52
C ASN A 496 28.80 9.97 -12.27
N ARG A 497 27.64 9.30 -12.33
CA ARG A 497 26.78 9.08 -11.16
C ARG A 497 27.44 8.22 -10.10
N ARG A 498 28.04 7.09 -10.49
CA ARG A 498 28.77 6.22 -9.56
C ARG A 498 29.90 6.96 -8.85
N GLN A 499 30.68 7.75 -9.58
CA GLN A 499 31.74 8.57 -9.01
C GLN A 499 31.19 9.66 -8.08
N ALA A 500 30.08 10.32 -8.45
CA ALA A 500 29.45 11.32 -7.61
C ALA A 500 28.94 10.73 -6.29
N LYS A 501 28.29 9.55 -6.33
CA LYS A 501 27.86 8.83 -5.13
C LYS A 501 29.04 8.39 -4.27
N ALA A 502 30.08 7.81 -4.87
CA ALA A 502 31.30 7.42 -4.16
C ALA A 502 31.99 8.61 -3.48
N ARG A 503 32.12 9.75 -4.16
CA ARG A 503 32.68 10.99 -3.59
C ARG A 503 31.84 11.53 -2.44
N ARG A 504 30.51 11.56 -2.60
CA ARG A 504 29.59 11.95 -1.53
C ARG A 504 29.78 11.10 -0.29
N LEU A 505 29.77 9.77 -0.45
CA LEU A 505 29.97 8.82 0.65
C LEU A 505 31.35 8.97 1.31
N ALA A 506 32.41 9.16 0.51
CA ALA A 506 33.76 9.38 1.03
C ALA A 506 33.93 10.72 1.76
N ALA A 507 33.13 11.74 1.41
CA ALA A 507 33.14 13.05 2.05
C ALA A 507 32.31 13.09 3.35
N GLU A 508 31.58 12.01 3.68
CA GLU A 508 30.80 11.95 4.91
C GLU A 508 31.72 11.96 6.14
N ARG A 509 31.62 13.02 6.95
CA ARG A 509 32.37 13.13 8.22
C ARG A 509 31.90 12.16 9.28
N VAL A 510 30.62 11.79 9.23
CA VAL A 510 30.01 10.85 10.17
C VAL A 510 29.69 9.55 9.44
N PRO A 511 30.24 8.40 9.89
CA PRO A 511 29.94 7.10 9.30
C PRO A 511 28.44 6.78 9.34
N ILE A 512 27.94 6.07 8.31
CA ILE A 512 26.53 5.69 8.20
C ILE A 512 26.09 4.85 9.42
N GLU A 513 26.98 4.05 9.97
CA GLU A 513 26.79 3.24 11.18
C GLU A 513 26.39 4.09 12.40
N VAL A 514 26.87 5.33 12.49
CA VAL A 514 26.52 6.23 13.60
C VAL A 514 25.06 6.67 13.48
N TYR A 515 24.60 7.02 12.27
CA TYR A 515 23.18 7.33 12.03
C TYR A 515 22.30 6.11 12.35
N GLU A 516 22.71 4.92 11.90
CA GLU A 516 21.99 3.68 12.22
C GLU A 516 21.91 3.43 13.73
N ALA A 517 23.02 3.55 14.44
CA ALA A 517 23.08 3.31 15.88
C ALA A 517 22.19 4.29 16.66
N GLN A 518 22.14 5.56 16.25
CA GLN A 518 21.26 6.57 16.85
C GLN A 518 19.79 6.26 16.59
N GLU A 519 19.42 5.95 15.35
CA GLU A 519 18.07 5.57 14.99
C GLU A 519 17.62 4.30 15.75
N LEU A 520 18.48 3.29 15.85
CA LEU A 520 18.21 2.06 16.60
C LEU A 520 18.09 2.31 18.11
N ALA A 521 18.85 3.25 18.69
CA ALA A 521 18.71 3.60 20.10
C ALA A 521 17.37 4.29 20.42
N GLU A 522 16.83 5.07 19.48
CA GLU A 522 15.48 5.62 19.57
C GLU A 522 14.41 4.52 19.39
N MET A 523 14.56 3.68 18.37
CA MET A 523 13.65 2.55 18.11
C MET A 523 13.59 1.56 19.26
N SER A 524 14.71 1.32 19.95
CA SER A 524 14.77 0.45 21.13
C SER A 524 13.84 0.97 22.25
N ARG A 525 13.87 2.29 22.51
CA ARG A 525 12.99 2.93 23.49
C ARG A 525 11.51 2.84 23.08
N ASP A 526 11.22 2.97 21.80
CA ASP A 526 9.85 2.85 21.30
C ASP A 526 9.33 1.40 21.31
N MET A 527 10.19 0.40 21.06
CA MET A 527 9.78 -1.00 20.96
C MET A 527 9.76 -1.74 22.29
N TYR A 528 10.77 -1.55 23.14
CA TYR A 528 10.92 -2.28 24.41
C TYR A 528 10.37 -1.53 25.61
N ALA A 529 10.49 -0.20 25.63
CA ALA A 529 9.95 0.64 26.69
C ALA A 529 8.59 1.27 26.33
N ASP A 530 8.07 0.98 25.14
CA ASP A 530 6.79 1.49 24.60
C ASP A 530 6.63 3.02 24.73
N ARG A 531 7.74 3.76 24.64
CA ARG A 531 7.81 5.21 24.91
C ARG A 531 6.72 6.02 24.19
N SER A 532 6.41 5.63 22.95
CA SER A 532 5.49 6.34 22.07
C SER A 532 4.23 5.52 21.74
N GLY A 533 3.93 4.46 22.51
CA GLY A 533 2.71 3.65 22.37
C GLY A 533 2.66 2.74 21.13
N PHE A 534 3.81 2.23 20.68
CA PHE A 534 3.89 1.30 19.55
C PHE A 534 3.06 0.03 19.77
N ALA A 535 3.04 -0.52 20.98
CA ALA A 535 2.32 -1.77 21.26
C ALA A 535 0.81 -1.63 21.00
N ALA A 536 0.20 -0.57 21.55
CA ALA A 536 -1.22 -0.30 21.35
C ALA A 536 -1.53 0.07 19.90
N ALA A 537 -0.71 0.92 19.26
CA ALA A 537 -0.87 1.31 17.86
C ALA A 537 -0.78 0.11 16.91
N ARG A 538 0.19 -0.78 17.11
CA ARG A 538 0.38 -2.02 16.35
C ARG A 538 -0.83 -2.93 16.50
N LEU A 539 -1.28 -3.19 17.72
CA LEU A 539 -2.46 -4.02 17.98
C LEU A 539 -3.69 -3.44 17.27
N ALA A 540 -3.94 -2.14 17.42
CA ALA A 540 -5.07 -1.46 16.79
C ALA A 540 -5.02 -1.57 15.25
N PHE A 541 -3.85 -1.38 14.65
CA PHE A 541 -3.64 -1.51 13.21
C PHE A 541 -3.90 -2.93 12.71
N VAL A 542 -3.27 -3.94 13.32
CA VAL A 542 -3.38 -5.35 12.89
C VAL A 542 -4.81 -5.87 13.05
N ARG A 543 -5.49 -5.47 14.12
CA ARG A 543 -6.88 -5.85 14.41
C ARG A 543 -7.91 -4.98 13.69
N LYS A 544 -7.48 -3.94 12.97
CA LYS A 544 -8.35 -2.98 12.28
C LYS A 544 -9.40 -2.38 13.22
N VAL A 545 -8.98 -2.00 14.42
CA VAL A 545 -9.85 -1.36 15.41
C VAL A 545 -10.44 -0.10 14.79
N LYS A 546 -11.77 0.08 14.91
CA LYS A 546 -12.46 1.27 14.40
C LYS A 546 -11.93 2.48 15.15
N ALA A 547 -11.55 3.53 14.41
CA ALA A 547 -11.13 4.78 15.01
C ALA A 547 -12.29 5.36 15.84
N THR A 548 -11.97 5.92 17.00
CA THR A 548 -12.94 6.56 17.89
C THR A 548 -13.08 8.06 17.64
N GLU A 549 -12.07 8.66 17.02
CA GLU A 549 -12.04 10.08 16.69
C GLU A 549 -11.25 10.35 15.40
N THR A 550 -11.40 11.56 14.86
CA THR A 550 -10.61 12.03 13.73
C THR A 550 -9.34 12.70 14.24
N PRO A 551 -8.14 12.31 13.77
CA PRO A 551 -6.90 12.98 14.16
C PRO A 551 -6.94 14.49 13.89
N ALA A 552 -6.50 15.29 14.87
CA ALA A 552 -6.59 16.75 14.81
C ALA A 552 -5.94 17.36 13.55
N ARG A 553 -4.84 16.77 13.06
CA ARG A 553 -4.15 17.19 11.83
C ARG A 553 -4.99 17.07 10.55
N LEU A 554 -6.06 16.27 10.58
CA LEU A 554 -6.96 16.05 9.45
C LEU A 554 -8.24 16.89 9.52
N LEU A 555 -8.55 17.41 10.71
CA LEU A 555 -9.70 18.27 10.94
C LEU A 555 -9.50 19.64 10.24
N PRO A 556 -10.60 20.36 9.95
CA PRO A 556 -10.50 21.72 9.46
C PRO A 556 -9.73 22.60 10.47
N PRO A 557 -8.91 23.56 10.00
CA PRO A 557 -8.24 24.49 10.88
C PRO A 557 -9.26 25.24 11.73
N THR A 558 -9.12 25.21 13.05
CA THR A 558 -10.01 25.96 13.94
C THR A 558 -9.81 27.45 13.68
N PRO A 559 -10.85 28.28 13.52
CA PRO A 559 -10.69 29.72 13.44
C PRO A 559 -9.96 30.18 14.71
N ALA A 560 -8.76 30.72 14.54
CA ALA A 560 -7.88 31.02 15.65
C ALA A 560 -8.52 32.06 16.58
N LYS A 561 -8.77 31.71 17.85
CA LYS A 561 -8.56 32.69 18.91
C LYS A 561 -7.06 32.96 18.92
N ALA A 562 -6.65 34.21 18.79
CA ALA A 562 -5.26 34.62 18.87
C ALA A 562 -4.66 34.17 20.21
N ALA A 563 -4.04 33.00 20.23
CA ALA A 563 -3.21 32.54 21.32
C ALA A 563 -1.76 32.98 21.01
N PRO A 564 -1.01 33.44 22.01
CA PRO A 564 0.35 33.92 21.81
C PRO A 564 1.20 32.81 21.20
N LYS A 565 2.04 33.15 20.23
CA LYS A 565 3.04 32.25 19.63
C LYS A 565 3.93 31.70 20.74
N SER A 566 3.58 30.57 21.33
CA SER A 566 4.52 29.84 22.18
C SER A 566 5.62 29.36 21.24
N ARG A 567 6.84 29.87 21.40
CA ARG A 567 8.04 29.23 20.88
C ARG A 567 8.12 27.85 21.53
N ARG A 568 7.43 26.86 20.97
CA ARG A 568 7.87 25.47 21.08
C ARG A 568 9.20 25.46 20.38
N THR A 569 10.29 25.37 21.14
CA THR A 569 11.57 24.90 20.64
C THR A 569 11.28 23.55 19.99
N ALA A 570 11.13 23.54 18.67
CA ALA A 570 11.24 22.31 17.91
C ALA A 570 12.65 21.82 18.19
N THR A 571 12.79 20.81 19.04
CA THR A 571 13.95 19.94 18.97
C THR A 571 13.87 19.32 17.60
N LEU A 572 14.58 19.92 16.64
CA LEU A 572 14.97 19.26 15.41
C LEU A 572 15.42 17.86 15.82
N ARG A 573 14.82 16.81 15.26
CA ARG A 573 15.47 15.49 15.34
C ARG A 573 16.89 15.76 14.87
N PRO A 574 17.92 15.52 15.69
CA PRO A 574 19.25 15.97 15.34
C PRO A 574 19.67 15.25 14.06
N ALA A 575 19.48 15.92 12.92
CA ALA A 575 20.37 15.76 11.81
C ALA A 575 21.71 16.20 12.38
N VAL A 576 22.72 15.33 12.32
CA VAL A 576 24.09 15.73 12.59
C VAL A 576 24.31 17.08 11.89
N PRO A 577 24.70 18.14 12.60
CA PRO A 577 24.95 19.43 11.99
C PRO A 577 25.91 19.24 10.81
N VAL A 578 25.45 19.53 9.60
CA VAL A 578 26.32 19.68 8.43
C VAL A 578 26.95 21.07 8.52
N SER A 579 27.73 21.30 9.59
CA SER A 579 28.55 22.51 9.73
C SER A 579 29.65 22.27 10.76
N ALA A 580 30.89 22.34 10.29
CA ALA A 580 31.67 23.54 10.55
C ALA A 580 32.03 24.11 9.19
#